data_AF-A0A521P207-F1
#
_entry.id   AF-A0A521P207-F1
#
_cell.length_a   1.000
_cell.length_b   1.000
_cell.length_c   1.000
_cell.angle_alpha   90.00
_cell.angle_beta   90.00
_cell.angle_gamma   90.00
#
_symmetry.space_group_name_H-M   'P 1'
#
loop_
_entity.id
_entity.type
_entity.pdbx_description
1 polymer ?
#
loop_
_entity_poly.entity_id
_entity_poly.type
_entity_poly.pdbx_seq_one_letter_code
_entity_poly.pdbx_strand_id
1 'polypeptide(L)'
;MKTIFAAAAGVALLTAIGCSQTETAPSEAAMVQQWASHRSDFETIRQAVTMPPRILRIERDEDGGLSVLPVDASRERVATIGSLMQRLGVDSVSSDLSSQPTVDILVFEQAGRDRYESRMFTHRPIAPPTEPVASIDSVIRSDPDADHTVFMSLGESWYIRASSIPAASRQ
;
A
#
# COMPACT_ATOMS: atom_id res chain seq x y z
N MET A 1 70.58 -12.62 -2.56
CA MET A 1 69.71 -13.75 -2.10
C MET A 1 68.79 -13.23 -1.00
N LYS A 2 67.49 -13.59 -1.10
CA LYS A 2 66.35 -13.29 -0.19
C LYS A 2 65.70 -11.90 -0.26
N THR A 3 64.67 -11.83 -1.10
CA THR A 3 63.40 -11.11 -0.97
C THR A 3 62.62 -11.52 0.28
N ILE A 4 61.90 -10.59 0.95
CA ILE A 4 60.55 -10.78 1.54
C ILE A 4 59.78 -9.44 1.50
N PHE A 5 58.50 -9.52 1.09
CA PHE A 5 57.44 -8.51 0.96
C PHE A 5 56.77 -8.12 2.29
N ALA A 6 56.09 -6.95 2.31
CA ALA A 6 54.72 -6.67 2.82
C ALA A 6 54.63 -5.23 3.35
N ALA A 7 53.53 -4.47 3.30
CA ALA A 7 52.31 -4.41 2.51
C ALA A 7 51.67 -3.05 2.89
N ALA A 8 51.02 -2.39 1.94
CA ALA A 8 50.29 -1.15 2.15
C ALA A 8 49.03 -1.35 3.02
N ALA A 9 48.65 -0.33 3.79
CA ALA A 9 47.27 -0.16 4.25
C ALA A 9 46.93 1.33 4.27
N GLY A 10 46.34 1.78 3.17
CA GLY A 10 45.71 3.09 3.07
C GLY A 10 44.42 3.10 3.89
N VAL A 11 44.25 4.15 4.68
CA VAL A 11 42.97 4.48 5.30
C VAL A 11 42.16 5.25 4.26
N ALA A 12 41.40 4.52 3.46
CA ALA A 12 40.33 5.12 2.67
C ALA A 12 39.16 5.44 3.62
N LEU A 13 38.93 6.73 3.87
CA LEU A 13 37.67 7.22 4.41
C LEU A 13 36.55 6.80 3.45
N LEU A 14 35.81 5.76 3.82
CA LEU A 14 34.48 5.52 3.24
C LEU A 14 33.56 6.56 3.86
N THR A 15 33.41 7.70 3.19
CA THR A 15 32.23 8.56 3.34
C THR A 15 31.03 7.71 2.98
N ALA A 16 30.30 7.25 3.99
CA ALA A 16 28.96 6.72 3.85
C ALA A 16 28.10 7.84 3.25
N ILE A 17 27.96 7.81 1.92
CA ILE A 17 26.96 8.57 1.19
C ILE A 17 25.62 8.10 1.76
N GLY A 18 24.88 9.04 2.34
CA GLY A 18 23.55 8.77 2.88
C GLY A 18 22.71 8.11 1.80
N CYS A 19 22.28 6.88 2.07
CA CYS A 19 21.16 6.28 1.38
C CYS A 19 19.94 7.14 1.70
N SER A 20 19.66 8.15 0.87
CA SER A 20 18.29 8.61 0.71
C SER A 20 17.54 7.41 0.16
N GLN A 21 16.83 6.68 1.02
CA GLN A 21 15.82 5.73 0.59
C GLN A 21 14.73 6.55 -0.10
N THR A 22 14.91 6.79 -1.39
CA THR A 22 13.77 6.86 -2.30
C THR A 22 13.18 5.46 -2.29
N GLU A 23 12.33 5.17 -1.31
CA GLU A 23 11.39 4.06 -1.43
C GLU A 23 10.50 4.41 -2.60
N THR A 24 10.84 3.84 -3.74
CA THR A 24 10.03 3.91 -4.95
C THR A 24 8.71 3.22 -4.65
N ALA A 25 7.59 3.85 -5.03
CA ALA A 25 6.28 3.23 -4.95
C ALA A 25 6.31 1.80 -5.52
N PRO A 26 5.62 0.82 -4.89
CA PRO A 26 5.54 -0.52 -5.42
C PRO A 26 5.04 -0.50 -6.86
N SER A 27 5.71 -1.23 -7.74
CA SER A 27 5.26 -1.38 -9.13
C SER A 27 3.94 -2.15 -9.19
N GLU A 28 3.17 -1.92 -10.26
CA GLU A 28 1.95 -2.68 -10.55
C GLU A 28 2.19 -4.19 -10.49
N ALA A 29 3.29 -4.66 -11.08
CA ALA A 29 3.65 -6.08 -11.07
C ALA A 29 3.89 -6.62 -9.64
N ALA A 30 4.55 -5.84 -8.79
CA ALA A 30 4.78 -6.21 -7.39
C ALA A 30 3.46 -6.30 -6.62
N MET A 31 2.54 -5.34 -6.85
CA MET A 31 1.22 -5.34 -6.22
C MET A 31 0.37 -6.54 -6.68
N VAL A 32 0.36 -6.85 -7.98
CA VAL A 32 -0.36 -8.04 -8.49
C VAL A 32 0.20 -9.32 -7.86
N GLN A 33 1.52 -9.43 -7.76
CA GLN A 33 2.16 -10.58 -7.13
C GLN A 33 1.81 -10.69 -5.63
N GLN A 34 1.86 -9.56 -4.90
CA GLN A 34 1.50 -9.49 -3.48
C GLN A 34 0.03 -9.88 -3.26
N TRP A 35 -0.90 -9.38 -4.09
CA TRP A 35 -2.29 -9.79 -4.00
C TRP A 35 -2.47 -11.28 -4.26
N ALA A 36 -1.82 -11.82 -5.30
CA ALA A 36 -1.90 -13.23 -5.63
C ALA A 36 -1.37 -14.13 -4.51
N SER A 37 -0.25 -13.76 -3.87
CA SER A 37 0.35 -14.55 -2.78
C SER A 37 -0.44 -14.46 -1.48
N HIS A 38 -1.18 -13.37 -1.26
CA HIS A 38 -1.90 -13.09 -0.01
C HIS A 38 -3.42 -12.98 -0.18
N ARG A 39 -3.97 -13.49 -1.28
CA ARG A 39 -5.39 -13.32 -1.60
C ARG A 39 -6.32 -13.78 -0.48
N SER A 40 -6.02 -14.92 0.13
CA SER A 40 -6.79 -15.45 1.27
C SER A 40 -6.78 -14.51 2.47
N ASP A 41 -5.68 -13.81 2.69
CA ASP A 41 -5.54 -12.87 3.81
C ASP A 41 -6.36 -11.60 3.54
N PHE A 42 -6.31 -11.07 2.31
CA PHE A 42 -7.14 -9.94 1.90
C PHE A 42 -8.63 -10.26 1.95
N GLU A 43 -9.04 -11.48 1.57
CA GLU A 43 -10.41 -11.96 1.74
C GLU A 43 -10.80 -12.08 3.22
N THR A 44 -9.89 -12.55 4.06
CA THR A 44 -10.13 -12.63 5.51
C THR A 44 -10.34 -11.25 6.11
N ILE A 45 -9.51 -10.26 5.73
CA ILE A 45 -9.68 -8.85 6.11
C ILE A 45 -11.06 -8.35 5.67
N ARG A 46 -11.40 -8.53 4.39
CA ARG A 46 -12.67 -8.10 3.81
C ARG A 46 -13.86 -8.70 4.58
N GLN A 47 -13.85 -9.99 4.85
CA GLN A 47 -14.91 -10.66 5.62
C GLN A 47 -15.00 -10.11 7.04
N ALA A 48 -13.87 -9.93 7.72
CA ALA A 48 -13.83 -9.44 9.09
C ALA A 48 -14.40 -8.02 9.23
N VAL A 49 -14.04 -7.11 8.32
CA VAL A 49 -14.51 -5.71 8.40
C VAL A 49 -15.98 -5.55 7.97
N THR A 50 -16.48 -6.42 7.10
CA THR A 50 -17.86 -6.34 6.59
C THR A 50 -18.90 -7.14 7.39
N MET A 51 -18.45 -8.04 8.28
CA MET A 51 -19.33 -8.76 9.20
C MET A 51 -19.98 -7.80 10.23
N PRO A 52 -21.29 -7.89 10.50
CA PRO A 52 -21.93 -7.11 11.56
C PRO A 52 -21.43 -7.43 12.98
N PRO A 53 -21.30 -6.44 13.89
CA PRO A 53 -21.21 -5.01 13.60
C PRO A 53 -19.96 -4.72 12.77
N ARG A 54 -20.10 -3.86 11.75
CA ARG A 54 -19.05 -3.57 10.77
C ARG A 54 -17.92 -2.76 11.39
N ILE A 55 -16.71 -3.00 10.91
CA ILE A 55 -15.54 -2.17 11.20
C ILE A 55 -15.36 -1.25 9.99
N LEU A 56 -15.58 0.05 10.20
CA LEU A 56 -15.51 1.08 9.17
C LEU A 56 -14.07 1.49 8.87
N ARG A 57 -13.21 1.45 9.88
CA ARG A 57 -11.82 1.83 9.74
C ARG A 57 -10.98 1.11 10.78
N ILE A 58 -9.81 0.65 10.37
CA ILE A 58 -8.73 0.24 11.24
C ILE A 58 -7.42 0.74 10.65
N GLU A 59 -6.62 1.41 11.47
CA GLU A 59 -5.34 2.00 11.05
C GLU A 59 -4.25 1.55 12.00
N ARG A 60 -3.07 1.30 11.45
CA ARG A 60 -1.87 1.11 12.22
C ARG A 60 -1.21 2.46 12.47
N ASP A 61 -0.97 2.74 13.74
CA ASP A 61 -0.20 3.90 14.17
C ASP A 61 1.32 3.62 14.04
N GLU A 62 2.15 4.66 14.06
CA GLU A 62 3.61 4.52 13.90
C GLU A 62 4.27 3.64 14.98
N ASP A 63 3.67 3.56 16.17
CA ASP A 63 4.12 2.71 17.28
C ASP A 63 3.61 1.26 17.18
N GLY A 64 2.87 0.93 16.12
CA GLY A 64 2.23 -0.36 15.92
C GLY A 64 0.87 -0.51 16.60
N GLY A 65 0.37 0.55 17.25
CA GLY A 65 -0.99 0.64 17.79
C GLY A 65 -2.05 0.50 16.71
N LEU A 66 -3.30 0.24 17.13
CA LEU A 66 -4.44 0.13 16.23
C LEU A 66 -5.54 1.11 16.63
N SER A 67 -5.83 2.04 15.73
CA SER A 67 -6.97 2.95 15.82
C SER A 67 -8.16 2.34 15.07
N VAL A 68 -9.32 2.19 15.72
CA VAL A 68 -10.47 1.44 15.17
C VAL A 68 -11.77 2.24 15.26
N LEU A 69 -12.57 2.18 14.19
CA LEU A 69 -13.93 2.70 14.12
C LEU A 69 -14.91 1.58 13.69
N PRO A 70 -16.01 1.34 14.42
CA PRO A 70 -16.35 1.96 15.70
C PRO A 70 -15.46 1.42 16.84
N VAL A 71 -15.35 2.20 17.92
CA VAL A 71 -14.45 1.90 19.06
C VAL A 71 -14.85 0.66 19.86
N ASP A 72 -16.08 0.17 19.68
CA ASP A 72 -16.66 -1.01 20.33
C ASP A 72 -16.57 -2.28 19.47
N ALA A 73 -15.79 -2.24 18.38
CA ALA A 73 -15.50 -3.42 17.57
C ALA A 73 -14.92 -4.58 18.42
N SER A 74 -15.24 -5.82 18.02
CA SER A 74 -14.75 -7.02 18.71
C SER A 74 -13.21 -7.04 18.77
N ARG A 75 -12.66 -7.13 19.99
CA ARG A 75 -11.21 -7.17 20.23
C ARG A 75 -10.51 -8.31 19.49
N GLU A 76 -11.12 -9.49 19.45
CA GLU A 76 -10.58 -10.66 18.72
C GLU A 76 -10.49 -10.38 17.22
N ARG A 77 -11.51 -9.72 16.67
CA ARG A 77 -11.57 -9.36 15.26
C ARG A 77 -10.53 -8.30 14.91
N VAL A 78 -10.40 -7.27 15.76
CA VAL A 78 -9.37 -6.23 15.63
C VAL A 78 -7.98 -6.85 15.70
N ALA A 79 -7.71 -7.75 16.64
CA ALA A 79 -6.41 -8.42 16.76
C ALA A 79 -6.09 -9.28 15.52
N THR A 80 -7.10 -9.97 14.98
CA THR A 80 -6.95 -10.76 13.74
C THR A 80 -6.60 -9.86 12.56
N ILE A 81 -7.37 -8.79 12.34
CA ILE A 81 -7.11 -7.84 11.24
C ILE A 81 -5.75 -7.17 11.43
N GLY A 82 -5.42 -6.73 12.63
CA GLY A 82 -4.13 -6.10 12.95
C GLY A 82 -2.94 -7.01 12.66
N SER A 83 -3.04 -8.29 13.01
CA SER A 83 -1.99 -9.30 12.72
C SER A 83 -1.82 -9.51 11.21
N LEU A 84 -2.93 -9.57 10.46
CA LEU A 84 -2.89 -9.66 9.00
C LEU A 84 -2.28 -8.40 8.39
N MET A 85 -2.72 -7.22 8.83
CA MET A 85 -2.16 -5.96 8.37
C MET A 85 -0.64 -5.91 8.61
N GLN A 86 -0.15 -6.47 9.71
CA GLN A 86 1.27 -6.40 10.07
C GLN A 86 2.10 -7.29 9.15
N ARG A 87 1.62 -8.51 8.95
CA ARG A 87 2.23 -9.46 8.03
C ARG A 87 2.23 -8.96 6.57
N LEU A 88 1.18 -8.23 6.17
CA LEU A 88 0.99 -7.77 4.80
C LEU A 88 1.58 -6.40 4.50
N GLY A 89 2.09 -5.67 5.51
CA GLY A 89 2.52 -4.27 5.33
C GLY A 89 1.35 -3.35 4.93
N VAL A 90 0.17 -3.57 5.52
CA VAL A 90 -1.01 -2.72 5.32
C VAL A 90 -1.06 -1.69 6.44
N ASP A 91 -1.26 -0.43 6.05
CA ASP A 91 -1.33 0.71 6.97
C ASP A 91 -2.76 0.95 7.45
N SER A 92 -3.74 0.86 6.56
CA SER A 92 -5.14 1.05 6.91
C SER A 92 -6.08 0.16 6.10
N VAL A 93 -7.20 -0.18 6.72
CA VAL A 93 -8.35 -0.82 6.07
C VAL A 93 -9.58 0.01 6.37
N SER A 94 -10.33 0.36 5.35
CA SER A 94 -11.61 1.05 5.51
C SER A 94 -12.73 0.33 4.76
N SER A 95 -13.94 0.40 5.30
CA SER A 95 -15.15 -0.08 4.64
C SER A 95 -16.30 0.90 4.79
N ASP A 96 -17.19 0.92 3.80
CA ASP A 96 -18.38 1.77 3.83
C ASP A 96 -19.61 1.08 4.47
N LEU A 97 -20.64 1.88 4.76
CA LEU A 97 -21.89 1.44 5.37
C LEU A 97 -22.93 0.90 4.37
N SER A 98 -22.59 0.77 3.09
CA SER A 98 -23.55 0.33 2.08
C SER A 98 -23.93 -1.15 2.26
N SER A 99 -25.05 -1.56 1.66
CA SER A 99 -25.49 -2.96 1.66
C SER A 99 -24.47 -3.89 0.98
N GLN A 100 -23.68 -3.37 0.03
CA GLN A 100 -22.62 -4.06 -0.69
C GLN A 100 -21.30 -3.29 -0.52
N PRO A 101 -20.64 -3.45 0.65
CA PRO A 101 -19.54 -2.58 1.05
C PRO A 101 -18.35 -2.61 0.09
N THR A 102 -17.83 -1.42 -0.20
CA THR A 102 -16.44 -1.27 -0.65
C THR A 102 -15.52 -1.51 0.53
N VAL A 103 -14.41 -2.21 0.30
CA VAL A 103 -13.30 -2.35 1.24
C VAL A 103 -12.04 -1.88 0.57
N ASP A 104 -11.41 -0.85 1.14
CA ASP A 104 -10.12 -0.32 0.69
C ASP A 104 -9.03 -0.74 1.67
N ILE A 105 -7.93 -1.26 1.15
CA ILE A 105 -6.77 -1.76 1.90
C ILE A 105 -5.55 -0.98 1.40
N LEU A 106 -5.07 -0.04 2.21
CA LEU A 106 -3.92 0.80 1.90
C LEU A 106 -2.62 0.04 2.15
N VAL A 107 -1.81 -0.09 1.11
CA VAL A 107 -0.52 -0.80 1.16
C VAL A 107 0.65 0.18 1.06
N PHE A 108 0.44 1.29 0.34
CA PHE A 108 1.48 2.27 0.14
C PHE A 108 0.89 3.66 0.02
N GLU A 109 1.47 4.59 0.76
CA GLU A 109 1.25 6.02 0.65
C GLU A 109 2.59 6.74 0.78
N GLN A 110 2.87 7.66 -0.15
CA GLN A 110 4.08 8.47 -0.12
C GLN A 110 3.77 9.91 -0.51
N ALA A 111 4.21 10.85 0.33
CA ALA A 111 4.28 12.26 -0.01
C ALA A 111 5.74 12.62 -0.36
N GLY A 112 6.02 12.74 -1.65
CA GLY A 112 7.29 13.27 -2.16
C GLY A 112 7.27 14.80 -2.27
N ARG A 113 8.41 15.38 -2.68
CA ARG A 113 8.55 16.84 -2.88
C ARG A 113 7.58 17.38 -3.93
N ASP A 114 7.40 16.62 -5.01
CA ASP A 114 6.66 17.08 -6.19
C ASP A 114 5.36 16.31 -6.41
N ARG A 115 5.16 15.17 -5.75
CA ARG A 115 3.98 14.32 -5.92
C ARG A 115 3.59 13.59 -4.65
N TYR A 116 2.30 13.35 -4.50
CA TYR A 116 1.72 12.39 -3.58
C TYR A 116 1.25 11.16 -4.35
N GLU A 117 1.60 9.97 -3.87
CA GLU A 117 1.22 8.70 -4.49
C GLU A 117 0.59 7.76 -3.46
N SER A 118 -0.46 7.05 -3.88
CA SER A 118 -1.05 5.97 -3.09
C SER A 118 -1.41 4.76 -3.94
N ARG A 119 -1.26 3.57 -3.35
CA ARG A 119 -1.64 2.28 -3.93
C ARG A 119 -2.49 1.50 -2.93
N MET A 120 -3.65 1.04 -3.39
CA MET A 120 -4.62 0.33 -2.56
C MET A 120 -5.15 -0.92 -3.28
N PHE A 121 -5.40 -1.99 -2.53
CA PHE A 121 -6.29 -3.05 -2.97
C PHE A 121 -7.72 -2.70 -2.57
N THR A 122 -8.61 -2.69 -3.53
CA THR A 122 -10.01 -2.32 -3.34
C THR A 122 -10.89 -3.50 -3.73
N HIS A 123 -11.71 -3.98 -2.81
CA HIS A 123 -12.86 -4.82 -3.15
C HIS A 123 -14.08 -3.92 -3.32
N ARG A 124 -14.71 -3.94 -4.49
CA ARG A 124 -15.89 -3.13 -4.80
C ARG A 124 -16.92 -3.94 -5.61
N PRO A 125 -18.03 -4.36 -5.00
CA PRO A 125 -19.08 -5.14 -5.68
C PRO A 125 -19.70 -4.43 -6.88
N ILE A 126 -19.73 -3.09 -6.84
CA ILE A 126 -20.15 -2.24 -7.95
C ILE A 126 -18.90 -1.70 -8.63
N ALA A 127 -18.79 -1.87 -9.95
CA ALA A 127 -17.60 -1.42 -10.68
C ALA A 127 -17.28 0.06 -10.39
N PRO A 128 -15.98 0.44 -10.38
CA PRO A 128 -15.59 1.84 -10.26
C PRO A 128 -16.32 2.72 -11.30
N PRO A 129 -16.59 4.00 -10.98
CA PRO A 129 -17.27 4.91 -11.90
C PRO A 129 -16.45 5.21 -13.17
N THR A 130 -15.14 4.95 -13.13
CA THR A 130 -14.20 5.04 -14.24
C THR A 130 -13.92 3.65 -14.79
N GLU A 131 -13.77 3.54 -16.11
CA GLU A 131 -13.39 2.29 -16.75
C GLU A 131 -12.01 1.81 -16.26
N PRO A 132 -11.87 0.53 -15.85
CA PRO A 132 -10.57 -0.02 -15.48
C PRO A 132 -9.62 -0.09 -16.67
N VAL A 133 -8.34 0.18 -16.43
CA VAL A 133 -7.27 0.15 -17.44
C VAL A 133 -6.46 -1.14 -17.34
N ALA A 134 -5.74 -1.45 -18.42
CA ALA A 134 -4.86 -2.62 -18.47
C ALA A 134 -3.55 -2.47 -17.67
N SER A 135 -3.06 -1.22 -17.52
CA SER A 135 -1.90 -0.91 -16.68
C SER A 135 -2.02 0.49 -16.09
N ILE A 136 -1.93 0.58 -14.77
CA ILE A 136 -1.92 1.84 -14.03
C ILE A 136 -0.58 2.56 -14.14
N ASP A 137 0.53 1.83 -14.12
CA ASP A 137 1.87 2.44 -14.20
C ASP A 137 2.10 3.04 -15.59
N SER A 138 1.59 2.39 -16.65
CA SER A 138 1.66 2.94 -18.00
C SER A 138 0.83 4.21 -18.14
N VAL A 139 -0.36 4.26 -17.54
CA VAL A 139 -1.23 5.45 -17.62
C VAL A 139 -0.61 6.63 -16.87
N ILE A 140 -0.14 6.41 -15.64
CA ILE A 140 0.51 7.46 -14.84
C ILE A 140 1.76 7.99 -15.56
N ARG A 141 2.59 7.12 -16.16
CA ARG A 141 3.79 7.54 -16.90
C ARG A 141 3.50 8.27 -18.21
N SER A 142 2.31 8.12 -18.78
CA SER A 142 1.97 8.76 -20.05
C SER A 142 1.71 10.26 -19.92
N ASP A 143 1.26 10.71 -18.74
CA ASP A 143 1.02 12.12 -18.43
C ASP A 143 1.37 12.38 -16.96
N PRO A 144 2.66 12.52 -16.63
CA PRO A 144 3.10 12.63 -15.24
C PRO A 144 2.66 13.93 -14.58
N ASP A 145 2.15 14.93 -15.31
CA ASP A 145 1.77 16.23 -14.74
C ASP A 145 0.28 16.27 -14.35
N ALA A 146 -0.51 15.27 -14.73
CA ALA A 146 -1.93 15.17 -14.39
C ALA A 146 -2.19 14.50 -13.04
N ASP A 147 -3.39 14.78 -12.51
CA ASP A 147 -3.99 14.02 -11.41
C ASP A 147 -4.48 12.68 -11.95
N HIS A 148 -3.97 11.60 -11.36
CA HIS A 148 -4.41 10.25 -11.68
C HIS A 148 -5.22 9.67 -10.54
N THR A 149 -6.38 9.13 -10.86
CA THR A 149 -7.04 8.08 -10.07
C THR A 149 -7.50 7.02 -11.05
N VAL A 150 -6.77 5.92 -11.09
CA VAL A 150 -6.96 4.86 -12.07
C VAL A 150 -7.13 3.52 -11.37
N PHE A 151 -7.89 2.64 -12.01
CA PHE A 151 -8.19 1.31 -11.50
C PHE A 151 -7.72 0.27 -12.49
N MET A 152 -7.07 -0.79 -12.02
CA MET A 152 -6.86 -2.01 -12.78
C MET A 152 -7.70 -3.13 -12.15
N SER A 153 -8.46 -3.86 -12.97
CA SER A 153 -9.25 -4.99 -12.51
C SER A 153 -8.37 -6.20 -12.22
N LEU A 154 -8.59 -6.84 -11.07
CA LEU A 154 -8.01 -8.14 -10.71
C LEU A 154 -9.04 -9.29 -10.85
N GLY A 155 -10.27 -8.96 -11.29
CA GLY A 155 -11.39 -9.90 -11.33
C GLY A 155 -12.12 -10.03 -9.99
N GLU A 156 -13.31 -10.65 -10.01
CA GLU A 156 -14.10 -10.93 -8.79
C GLU A 156 -14.31 -9.70 -7.89
N SER A 157 -14.61 -8.55 -8.49
CA SER A 157 -14.80 -7.28 -7.77
C SER A 157 -13.56 -6.73 -7.07
N TRP A 158 -12.37 -7.28 -7.33
CA TRP A 158 -11.11 -6.74 -6.83
C TRP A 158 -10.42 -5.84 -7.85
N TYR A 159 -9.81 -4.77 -7.34
CA TYR A 159 -9.12 -3.77 -8.12
C TYR A 159 -7.84 -3.34 -7.41
N ILE A 160 -6.83 -2.95 -8.20
CA ILE A 160 -5.76 -2.07 -7.71
C ILE A 160 -6.17 -0.65 -8.04
N ARG A 161 -6.29 0.20 -7.01
CA ARG A 161 -6.44 1.64 -7.18
C ARG A 161 -5.10 2.31 -7.03
N ALA A 162 -4.76 3.15 -7.99
CA ALA A 162 -3.57 3.98 -7.98
C ALA A 162 -3.98 5.45 -8.08
N SER A 163 -3.52 6.24 -7.10
CA SER A 163 -3.65 7.69 -7.15
C SER A 163 -2.27 8.33 -7.22
N SER A 164 -2.10 9.35 -8.06
CA SER A 164 -0.86 10.11 -8.18
C SER A 164 -1.23 11.56 -8.48
N ILE A 165 -0.90 12.48 -7.58
CA ILE A 165 -1.34 13.88 -7.61
C ILE A 165 -0.10 14.78 -7.44
N PRO A 166 0.09 15.85 -8.22
CA PRO A 166 1.13 16.84 -7.98
C PRO A 166 1.03 17.43 -6.56
N ALA A 167 2.15 17.58 -5.86
CA ALA A 167 2.18 18.05 -4.47
C ALA A 167 1.58 19.46 -4.30
N ALA A 168 1.67 20.30 -5.34
CA ALA A 168 1.08 21.64 -5.36
C ALA A 168 -0.46 21.65 -5.32
N SER A 169 -1.12 20.56 -5.71
CA SER A 169 -2.59 20.47 -5.83
C SER A 169 -3.28 20.07 -4.51
N ARG A 170 -2.55 19.85 -3.42
CA ARG A 170 -3.09 19.36 -2.13
C ARG A 170 -3.51 20.46 -1.15
N GLN A 171 -3.52 21.73 -1.59
CA GLN A 171 -3.86 22.90 -0.75
C GLN A 171 -5.37 23.08 -0.57
#